data_AF-A0A944XRA3-F1
#
_entry.id   AF-A0A944XRA3-F1
#
_cell.length_a   1.000
_cell.length_b   1.000
_cell.length_c   1.000
_cell.angle_alpha   90.00
_cell.angle_beta   90.00
_cell.angle_gamma   90.00
#
_symmetry.space_group_name_H-M   'P 1'
#
loop_
_entity.id
_entity.type
_entity.pdbx_description
1 polymer ?
#
loop_
_entity_poly.entity_id
_entity_poly.type
_entity_poly.pdbx_seq_one_letter_code
_entity_poly.pdbx_strand_id
1 'polypeptide(L)'
;MKEKTGFVVNFLLMFIIIFVFTGISGCGKPGSALNWYPKAERLEGKMNSNVPHEIVLDKVDLNDTVLIKGEDTHSISRWWIDVECDYWAGCFMRCDGSKQQCRKIAEDSNFTVNSISPF
;
A
#
# COMPACT_ATOMS: atom_id res chain seq x y z
N MET A 1 -18.26 -34.90 -37.13
CA MET A 1 -18.20 -34.71 -35.65
C MET A 1 -16.86 -34.15 -35.17
N LYS A 2 -15.71 -34.47 -35.82
CA LYS A 2 -14.36 -33.94 -35.47
C LYS A 2 -14.18 -32.42 -35.60
N GLU A 3 -14.85 -31.79 -36.57
CA GLU A 3 -14.64 -30.36 -36.90
C GLU A 3 -15.18 -29.41 -35.83
N LYS A 4 -16.35 -29.76 -35.24
CA LYS A 4 -16.95 -28.98 -34.13
C LYS A 4 -16.12 -29.05 -32.84
N THR A 5 -15.41 -30.15 -32.63
CA THR A 5 -14.55 -30.35 -31.44
C THR A 5 -13.31 -29.46 -31.48
N GLY A 6 -12.70 -29.27 -32.66
CA GLY A 6 -11.54 -28.37 -32.81
C GLY A 6 -11.88 -26.91 -32.53
N PHE A 7 -13.07 -26.44 -32.96
CA PHE A 7 -13.54 -25.08 -32.72
C PHE A 7 -13.76 -24.79 -31.23
N VAL A 8 -14.41 -25.71 -30.51
CA VAL A 8 -14.69 -25.56 -29.07
C VAL A 8 -13.39 -25.56 -28.25
N VAL A 9 -12.43 -26.42 -28.59
CA VAL A 9 -11.12 -26.46 -27.91
C VAL A 9 -10.33 -25.17 -28.12
N ASN A 10 -10.35 -24.61 -29.34
CA ASN A 10 -9.66 -23.36 -29.65
C ASN A 10 -10.30 -22.15 -28.94
N PHE A 11 -11.63 -22.13 -28.82
CA PHE A 11 -12.36 -21.09 -28.10
C PHE A 11 -12.08 -21.14 -26.59
N LEU A 12 -12.03 -22.34 -26.01
CA LEU A 12 -11.68 -22.54 -24.59
C LEU A 12 -10.23 -22.13 -24.30
N LEU A 13 -9.29 -22.47 -25.18
CA LEU A 13 -7.90 -22.02 -25.08
C LEU A 13 -7.77 -20.51 -25.13
N MET A 14 -8.52 -19.84 -26.02
CA MET A 14 -8.52 -18.38 -26.10
C MET A 14 -9.06 -17.73 -24.82
N PHE A 15 -10.12 -18.30 -24.22
CA PHE A 15 -10.64 -17.83 -22.93
C PHE A 15 -9.63 -18.01 -21.79
N ILE A 16 -8.92 -19.15 -21.74
CA ILE A 16 -7.87 -19.39 -20.74
C ILE A 16 -6.75 -18.36 -20.89
N ILE A 17 -6.31 -18.08 -22.12
CA ILE A 17 -5.27 -17.09 -22.39
C ILE A 17 -5.72 -15.69 -21.94
N ILE A 18 -6.95 -15.28 -22.24
CA ILE A 18 -7.48 -13.98 -21.83
C ILE A 18 -7.56 -13.87 -20.30
N PHE A 19 -8.00 -14.91 -19.58
CA PHE A 19 -8.03 -14.93 -18.11
C PHE A 19 -6.65 -14.83 -17.48
N VAL A 20 -5.63 -15.47 -18.10
CA VAL A 20 -4.25 -15.32 -17.65
C VAL A 20 -3.81 -13.87 -17.84
N PHE A 21 -4.03 -13.26 -19.01
CA PHE A 21 -3.59 -11.88 -19.28
C PHE A 21 -4.33 -10.80 -18.48
N THR A 22 -5.62 -10.96 -18.19
CA THR A 22 -6.36 -9.99 -17.37
C THR A 22 -6.07 -10.13 -15.88
N GLY A 23 -5.57 -11.28 -15.42
CA GLY A 23 -5.13 -11.50 -14.04
C GLY A 23 -3.79 -10.85 -13.70
N ILE A 24 -2.88 -10.70 -14.68
CA ILE A 24 -1.55 -10.10 -14.47
C ILE A 24 -1.50 -8.57 -14.61
N SER A 25 -2.51 -7.93 -15.22
CA SER A 25 -2.46 -6.49 -15.51
C SER A 25 -3.19 -5.60 -14.49
N GLY A 26 -3.80 -6.19 -13.45
CA GLY A 26 -4.52 -5.42 -12.43
C GLY A 26 -3.69 -5.27 -11.16
N CYS A 27 -3.07 -4.10 -10.95
CA CYS A 27 -2.69 -3.68 -9.60
C CYS A 27 -3.98 -3.45 -8.79
N GLY A 28 -4.51 -4.52 -8.21
CA GLY A 28 -5.76 -4.53 -7.45
C GLY A 28 -5.64 -3.77 -6.12
N LYS A 29 -6.78 -3.33 -5.59
CA LYS A 29 -6.88 -2.77 -4.23
C LYS A 29 -6.51 -3.81 -3.17
N PRO A 30 -5.78 -3.44 -2.09
CA PRO A 30 -5.52 -4.32 -0.96
C PRO A 30 -6.83 -4.96 -0.45
N GLY A 31 -6.87 -6.28 -0.29
CA GLY A 31 -8.04 -7.01 0.23
C GLY A 31 -9.14 -7.40 -0.77
N SER A 32 -8.96 -7.15 -2.07
CA SER A 32 -9.84 -7.66 -3.12
C SER A 32 -9.47 -9.09 -3.54
N ALA A 33 -10.45 -9.89 -3.99
CA ALA A 33 -10.24 -11.26 -4.50
C ALA A 33 -9.27 -11.32 -5.71
N LEU A 34 -8.99 -10.19 -6.35
CA LEU A 34 -8.07 -10.03 -7.48
C LEU A 34 -6.67 -9.52 -7.08
N ASN A 35 -6.39 -9.29 -5.80
CA ASN A 35 -5.10 -8.76 -5.37
C ASN A 35 -4.23 -9.87 -4.76
N TRP A 36 -3.13 -10.19 -5.43
CA TRP A 36 -2.13 -11.18 -4.98
C TRP A 36 -1.18 -10.62 -3.90
N TYR A 37 -1.19 -9.31 -3.65
CA TYR A 37 -0.28 -8.73 -2.67
C TYR A 37 -0.73 -9.09 -1.24
N PRO A 38 0.12 -9.78 -0.46
CA PRO A 38 -0.17 -10.05 0.93
C PRO A 38 -0.32 -8.74 1.69
N LYS A 39 -1.23 -8.72 2.68
CA LYS A 39 -1.32 -7.61 3.62
C LYS A 39 0.07 -7.38 4.22
N ALA A 40 0.60 -6.17 4.10
CA ALA A 40 1.94 -5.86 4.59
C ALA A 40 2.04 -6.21 6.09
N GLU A 41 3.11 -6.90 6.46
CA GLU A 41 3.39 -7.18 7.86
C GLU A 41 3.63 -5.86 8.60
N ARG A 42 3.12 -5.76 9.82
CA ARG A 42 3.27 -4.56 10.65
C ARG A 42 4.54 -4.67 11.47
N LEU A 43 5.36 -3.63 11.41
CA LEU A 43 6.45 -3.43 12.36
C LEU A 43 5.97 -2.51 13.48
N GLU A 44 6.01 -3.00 14.71
CA GLU A 44 5.66 -2.22 15.89
C GLU A 44 6.80 -1.22 16.20
N GLY A 45 6.50 0.08 16.05
CA GLY A 45 7.38 1.17 16.46
C GLY A 45 7.12 1.61 17.91
N LYS A 46 8.02 2.42 18.47
CA LYS A 46 7.78 3.01 19.80
C LYS A 46 6.80 4.18 19.70
N MET A 47 5.64 4.11 20.34
CA MET A 47 4.63 5.18 20.31
C MET A 47 4.99 6.37 21.26
N ASN A 48 6.19 6.92 21.14
CA ASN A 48 6.74 7.90 22.09
C ASN A 48 6.77 9.34 21.55
N SER A 49 6.09 9.63 20.44
CA SER A 49 6.14 10.96 19.85
C SER A 49 5.27 11.96 20.62
N ASN A 50 5.82 13.16 20.83
CA ASN A 50 5.09 14.31 21.38
C ASN A 50 4.25 15.05 20.31
N VAL A 51 4.32 14.63 19.05
CA VAL A 51 3.49 15.19 17.98
C VAL A 51 2.08 14.65 18.14
N PRO A 52 1.03 15.48 18.24
CA PRO A 52 -0.33 14.98 18.38
C PRO A 52 -0.77 14.32 17.06
N HIS A 53 -1.06 13.03 17.11
CA HIS A 53 -1.41 12.23 15.94
C HIS A 53 -2.45 11.17 16.28
N GLU A 54 -3.05 10.58 15.25
CA GLU A 54 -3.87 9.38 15.35
C GLU A 54 -3.59 8.45 14.17
N ILE A 55 -3.85 7.15 14.35
CA ILE A 55 -3.74 6.19 13.26
C ILE A 55 -5.15 5.96 12.72
N VAL A 56 -5.35 6.31 11.44
CA VAL A 56 -6.63 6.15 10.74
C VAL A 56 -6.49 5.12 9.63
N LEU A 57 -7.57 4.38 9.38
CA LEU A 57 -7.65 3.48 8.24
C LEU A 57 -8.06 4.29 7.00
N ASP A 58 -7.24 4.28 5.97
CA ASP A 58 -7.57 4.94 4.71
C ASP A 58 -8.75 4.26 4.02
N LYS A 59 -9.73 5.06 3.56
CA LYS A 59 -10.97 4.54 2.96
C LYS A 59 -10.78 4.00 1.53
N VAL A 60 -9.70 4.38 0.85
CA VAL A 60 -9.45 4.05 -0.56
C VAL A 60 -8.68 2.73 -0.67
N ASP A 61 -7.62 2.58 0.12
CA ASP A 61 -6.72 1.43 0.03
C ASP A 61 -6.59 0.61 1.33
N LEU A 62 -7.35 0.96 2.37
CA LEU A 62 -7.50 0.19 3.61
C LEU A 62 -6.18 -0.05 4.36
N ASN A 63 -5.23 0.87 4.20
CA ASN A 63 -3.97 0.88 4.93
C ASN A 63 -4.00 1.88 6.09
N ASP A 64 -3.25 1.58 7.14
CA ASP A 64 -3.08 2.51 8.26
C ASP A 64 -2.30 3.74 7.81
N THR A 65 -2.76 4.91 8.21
CA THR A 65 -2.13 6.20 7.93
C THR A 65 -2.05 6.99 9.22
N VAL A 66 -0.88 7.53 9.52
CA VAL A 66 -0.70 8.47 10.64
C VAL A 66 -1.27 9.81 10.21
N LEU A 67 -2.30 10.30 10.89
CA LEU A 67 -2.89 11.62 10.67
C LEU A 67 -2.40 12.59 11.74
N ILE A 68 -1.71 13.65 11.34
CA ILE A 68 -1.29 14.73 12.24
C ILE A 68 -2.50 15.56 12.63
N LYS A 69 -2.70 15.80 13.94
CA LYS A 69 -3.80 16.60 14.45
C LYS A 69 -3.48 18.10 14.36
N GLY A 70 -4.51 18.89 14.01
CA GLY A 70 -4.45 20.35 14.02
C GLY A 70 -3.99 20.98 12.70
N GLU A 71 -3.68 20.20 11.67
CA GLU A 71 -3.57 20.71 10.29
C GLU A 71 -4.95 20.76 9.63
N ASP A 72 -5.21 21.83 8.88
CA ASP A 72 -6.43 21.97 8.09
C ASP A 72 -6.49 20.86 7.03
N THR A 73 -7.57 20.07 7.07
CA THR A 73 -7.82 18.92 6.21
C THR A 73 -7.79 19.23 4.71
N HIS A 74 -7.89 20.51 4.34
CA HIS A 74 -7.88 20.97 2.94
C HIS A 74 -6.48 21.08 2.31
N SER A 75 -5.41 21.04 3.12
CA SER A 75 -4.02 21.22 2.66
C SER A 75 -3.05 20.15 3.17
N ILE A 76 -3.58 19.10 3.79
CA ILE A 76 -2.78 17.97 4.27
C ILE A 76 -2.17 17.23 3.08
N SER A 77 -0.84 17.22 3.04
CA SER A 77 -0.08 16.41 2.09
C SER A 77 0.14 15.01 2.65
N ARG A 78 0.04 14.00 1.79
CA ARG A 78 0.36 12.62 2.15
C ARG A 78 1.78 12.26 1.74
N TRP A 79 2.48 11.58 2.63
CA TRP A 79 3.87 11.18 2.44
C TRP A 79 4.05 9.67 2.62
N TRP A 80 4.88 9.08 1.77
CA TRP A 80 5.53 7.80 2.01
C TRP A 80 6.86 8.06 2.71
N ILE A 81 7.03 7.45 3.88
CA ILE A 81 8.26 7.52 4.67
C ILE A 81 8.91 6.14 4.61
N ASP A 82 9.97 6.04 3.83
CA ASP A 82 10.80 4.85 3.73
C ASP A 82 11.71 4.80 4.96
N VAL A 83 11.65 3.69 5.68
CA VAL A 83 12.42 3.46 6.91
C VAL A 83 13.31 2.23 6.79
N GLU A 84 14.45 2.31 7.44
CA GLU A 84 15.39 1.19 7.53
C GLU A 84 14.77 0.02 8.28
N CYS A 85 14.81 -1.17 7.66
CA CYS A 85 14.37 -2.42 8.26
C CYS A 85 15.05 -3.61 7.57
N ASP A 86 15.08 -4.76 8.24
CA ASP A 86 15.60 -6.02 7.69
C ASP A 86 14.51 -6.75 6.89
N TYR A 87 14.02 -6.11 5.83
CA TYR A 87 13.03 -6.69 4.91
C TYR A 87 13.42 -6.42 3.46
N TRP A 88 13.37 -7.46 2.63
CA TRP A 88 13.88 -7.43 1.25
C TRP A 88 13.18 -6.42 0.33
N ALA A 89 11.94 -6.06 0.65
CA ALA A 89 11.13 -5.09 -0.10
C ALA A 89 11.10 -3.68 0.53
N GLY A 90 11.87 -3.45 1.60
CA GLY A 90 11.85 -2.21 2.38
C GLY A 90 10.60 -2.09 3.27
N CYS A 91 10.61 -1.06 4.12
CA CYS A 91 9.50 -0.75 5.02
C CYS A 91 9.07 0.69 4.85
N PHE A 92 7.77 0.92 4.92
CA PHE A 92 7.20 2.24 4.67
C PHE A 92 6.13 2.56 5.71
N MET A 93 6.11 3.82 6.11
CA MET A 93 5.05 4.42 6.92
C MET A 93 4.33 5.47 6.09
N ARG A 94 3.00 5.53 6.23
CA ARG A 94 2.17 6.57 5.62
C ARG A 94 1.85 7.64 6.65
N CYS A 95 1.98 8.90 6.24
CA CYS A 95 1.69 10.03 7.11
C CYS A 95 1.03 11.18 6.34
N ASP A 96 -0.08 11.65 6.90
CA ASP A 96 -0.89 12.77 6.45
C ASP A 96 -0.57 13.97 7.33
N GLY A 97 0.21 14.91 6.78
CA GLY A 97 0.53 16.17 7.40
C GLY A 97 1.79 16.84 6.85
N SER A 98 2.43 17.71 7.62
CA SER A 98 3.69 18.32 7.20
C SER A 98 4.82 17.29 7.12
N LYS A 99 5.68 17.42 6.10
CA LYS A 99 6.83 16.53 5.87
C LYS A 99 7.74 16.39 7.11
N GLN A 100 7.92 17.49 7.86
CA GLN A 100 8.78 17.52 9.05
C GLN A 100 8.17 16.76 10.23
N GLN A 101 6.87 16.91 10.47
CA GLN A 101 6.17 16.17 11.54
C GLN A 101 6.13 14.67 11.23
N CYS A 102 5.88 14.32 9.97
CA CYS A 102 5.91 12.96 9.49
C CYS A 102 7.28 12.28 9.69
N ARG A 103 8.38 12.97 9.36
CA ARG A 103 9.74 12.50 9.69
C ARG A 103 9.91 12.30 11.19
N LYS A 104 9.51 13.29 11.98
CA LYS A 104 9.68 13.29 13.44
C LYS A 104 8.97 12.11 14.10
N ILE A 105 7.76 11.76 13.66
CA ILE A 105 7.04 10.59 14.19
C ILE A 105 7.80 9.30 13.90
N ALA A 106 8.37 9.14 12.70
CA ALA A 106 9.15 7.95 12.36
C ALA A 106 10.39 7.82 13.26
N GLU A 107 11.13 8.90 13.42
CA GLU A 107 12.34 8.97 14.24
C GLU A 107 12.03 8.77 15.73
N ASP A 108 10.99 9.43 16.25
CA ASP A 108 10.49 9.26 17.63
C ASP A 108 9.99 7.82 17.86
N SER A 109 9.63 7.11 16.78
CA SER A 109 9.24 5.69 16.81
C SER A 109 10.40 4.72 16.71
N ASN A 110 11.64 5.21 16.81
CA ASN A 110 12.88 4.45 16.69
C ASN A 110 13.15 3.89 15.28
N PHE A 111 12.58 4.51 14.24
CA PHE A 111 12.89 4.15 12.87
C PHE A 111 13.91 5.13 12.27
N THR A 112 14.92 4.60 11.58
CA THR A 112 15.81 5.42 10.74
C THR A 112 15.09 5.74 9.44
N VAL A 113 14.95 7.03 9.11
CA VAL A 113 14.30 7.45 7.86
C VAL A 113 15.30 7.48 6.71
N ASN A 114 15.08 6.66 5.68
CA ASN A 114 15.87 6.64 4.45
C ASN A 114 15.47 7.76 3.51
N SER A 115 14.16 7.87 3.23
CA SER A 115 13.63 8.85 2.29
C SER A 115 12.18 9.23 2.59
N ILE A 116 11.74 10.38 2.06
CA ILE A 116 10.36 10.84 2.18
C ILE A 116 9.91 11.40 0.84
N SER A 117 8.89 10.77 0.25
CA SER A 117 8.31 11.09 -1.05
C SER A 117 6.82 11.41 -0.95
N PRO A 118 6.29 12.26 -1.85
CA PRO A 118 4.85 12.48 -1.94
C PRO A 118 4.13 11.18 -2.37
N PHE A 119 2.92 10.97 -1.85
CA PHE A 119 2.03 9.85 -2.21
C PHE A 119 1.31 10.08 -3.53
#